data_AF-T1HIX5-F1
#
_entry.id   AF-T1HIX5-F1
#
_cell.length_a   1.000
_cell.length_b   1.000
_cell.length_c   1.000
_cell.angle_alpha   90.00
_cell.angle_beta   90.00
_cell.angle_gamma   90.00
#
_symmetry.space_group_name_H-M   'P 1'
#
loop_
_entity.id
_entity.type
_entity.pdbx_description
1 polymer ?
#
loop_
_entity_poly.entity_id
_entity_poly.type
_entity_poly.pdbx_seq_one_letter_code
_entity_poly.pdbx_strand_id
1 'polypeptide(L)'
;MADYLGLIAKPKAERNDLAIAHISWSLKAMAKTLRTPVIALGQLSRDVEKRPNKRPTNADLRDSGSLEQDADSIIMLYRDAVYNENSPAAPFAEIIVTKNRFGSLGTVYQRFVNGHFIECDQDEAREKCTTRQQTETSVRRYAKGADV
;
A
#
# COMPACT_ATOMS: atom_id res chain seq x y z
N MET A 1 -5.13 -5.42 -17.10
CA MET A 1 -4.26 -4.86 -16.05
C MET A 1 -3.44 -3.74 -16.67
N ALA A 2 -3.21 -2.64 -15.95
CA ALA A 2 -2.40 -1.51 -16.40
C ALA A 2 -1.17 -1.32 -15.49
N ASP A 3 0.03 -1.34 -16.07
CA ASP A 3 1.32 -1.16 -15.39
C ASP A 3 2.10 -0.01 -16.06
N TYR A 4 2.27 1.15 -15.44
CA TYR A 4 1.52 1.69 -14.28
C TYR A 4 0.80 2.97 -14.72
N LEU A 5 -0.13 3.48 -13.88
CA LEU A 5 -1.00 4.62 -14.22
C LEU A 5 -0.27 5.84 -14.79
N GLY A 6 0.98 6.08 -14.37
CA GLY A 6 1.79 7.20 -14.83
C GLY A 6 2.23 7.13 -16.30
N LEU A 7 2.16 5.95 -16.93
CA LEU A 7 2.52 5.72 -18.34
C LEU A 7 1.33 5.88 -19.29
N ILE A 8 0.10 6.00 -18.77
CA ILE A 8 -1.07 6.25 -19.61
C ILE A 8 -0.98 7.67 -20.17
N ALA A 9 -1.26 7.81 -21.47
CA ALA A 9 -1.18 9.08 -22.18
C ALA A 9 -2.01 10.16 -21.47
N LYS A 10 -1.35 11.25 -21.08
CA LYS A 10 -1.97 12.38 -20.39
C LYS A 10 -2.37 13.45 -21.40
N PRO A 11 -3.50 14.14 -21.21
CA PRO A 11 -3.83 15.33 -21.99
C PRO A 11 -2.69 16.37 -21.90
N LYS A 12 -2.27 16.91 -23.04
CA LYS A 12 -1.22 17.95 -23.07
C LYS A 12 -1.74 19.20 -22.35
N ALA A 13 -0.93 19.72 -21.42
CA ALA A 13 -1.15 20.95 -20.64
C ALA A 13 -2.00 20.85 -19.35
N GLU A 14 -2.37 19.65 -18.88
CA GLU A 14 -3.03 19.52 -17.57
C GLU A 14 -2.06 19.36 -16.41
N ARG A 15 -2.45 19.90 -15.24
CA ARG A 15 -1.81 19.61 -13.96
C ARG A 15 -1.87 18.10 -13.71
N ASN A 16 -0.77 17.51 -13.21
CA ASN A 16 -0.60 16.06 -13.15
C ASN A 16 -1.72 15.36 -12.35
N ASP A 17 -2.20 15.98 -11.28
CA ASP A 17 -3.31 15.49 -10.46
C ASP A 17 -4.65 15.44 -11.22
N LEU A 18 -4.94 16.44 -12.06
CA LEU A 18 -6.13 16.46 -12.92
C LEU A 18 -6.07 15.35 -13.98
N ALA A 19 -4.90 15.18 -14.60
CA ALA A 19 -4.69 14.11 -15.58
C ALA A 19 -4.89 12.72 -14.93
N ILE A 20 -4.37 12.52 -13.72
CA ILE A 20 -4.58 11.26 -12.98
C ILE A 20 -6.06 11.08 -12.59
N ALA A 21 -6.75 12.14 -12.18
CA ALA A 21 -8.19 12.09 -11.93
C ALA A 21 -8.99 11.67 -13.17
N HIS A 22 -8.67 12.25 -14.33
CA HIS A 22 -9.30 11.90 -15.59
C HIS A 22 -9.05 10.43 -15.98
N ILE A 23 -7.81 9.96 -15.86
CA ILE A 23 -7.44 8.56 -16.10
C ILE A 23 -8.21 7.62 -15.16
N SER A 24 -8.20 7.92 -13.86
CA SER A 24 -8.89 7.14 -12.82
C SER A 24 -10.38 6.99 -13.11
N TRP A 25 -11.06 8.11 -13.38
CA TRP A 25 -12.47 8.11 -13.74
C TRP A 25 -12.74 7.33 -15.02
N SER A 26 -11.91 7.51 -16.05
CA SER A 26 -12.03 6.80 -17.33
C SER A 26 -11.90 5.28 -17.16
N LEU A 27 -10.96 4.83 -16.33
CA LEU A 27 -10.79 3.41 -16.00
C LEU A 27 -12.01 2.86 -15.25
N LYS A 28 -12.56 3.62 -14.29
CA LYS A 28 -13.76 3.25 -13.55
C LYS A 28 -15.00 3.17 -14.45
N ALA A 29 -15.17 4.13 -15.34
CA ALA A 29 -16.24 4.15 -16.33
C ALA A 29 -16.14 2.93 -17.26
N MET A 30 -14.95 2.67 -17.80
CA MET A 30 -14.68 1.50 -18.64
C MET A 30 -14.98 0.18 -17.91
N ALA A 31 -14.53 0.02 -16.66
CA ALA A 31 -14.80 -1.17 -15.85
C ALA A 31 -16.30 -1.43 -15.68
N LYS A 32 -17.08 -0.37 -15.45
CA LYS A 32 -18.55 -0.45 -15.34
C LYS A 32 -19.21 -0.80 -16.67
N THR A 33 -18.80 -0.16 -17.77
CA THR A 33 -19.36 -0.38 -19.10
C THR A 33 -19.09 -1.79 -19.60
N LEU A 34 -17.85 -2.27 -19.46
CA LEU A 34 -17.43 -3.60 -19.90
C LEU A 34 -17.71 -4.71 -18.87
N ARG A 35 -18.23 -4.34 -17.69
CA ARG A 35 -18.47 -5.27 -16.56
C ARG A 35 -17.27 -6.16 -16.24
N THR A 36 -16.07 -5.61 -16.37
CA THR A 36 -14.82 -6.34 -16.22
C THR A 36 -13.97 -5.67 -15.14
N PRO A 37 -13.43 -6.43 -14.16
CA PRO A 37 -12.53 -5.87 -13.16
C PRO A 37 -11.30 -5.23 -13.81
N VAL A 38 -10.99 -4.00 -13.41
CA VAL A 38 -9.79 -3.28 -13.86
C VAL A 38 -8.84 -3.15 -12.68
N ILE A 39 -7.62 -3.65 -12.86
CA ILE A 39 -6.51 -3.51 -11.91
C ILE A 39 -5.47 -2.58 -12.54
N ALA A 40 -5.08 -1.56 -11.80
CA ALA A 40 -4.07 -0.60 -12.20
C ALA A 40 -3.03 -0.43 -11.08
N LEU A 41 -1.74 -0.38 -11.45
CA LEU A 41 -0.66 -0.13 -10.52
C LEU A 41 -0.47 1.38 -10.32
N GLY A 42 -0.45 1.81 -9.06
CA GLY A 42 -0.18 3.18 -8.64
C GLY A 42 1.16 3.28 -7.95
N GLN A 43 1.93 4.33 -8.26
CA GLN A 43 3.13 4.67 -7.49
C GLN A 43 2.75 5.47 -6.26
N LEU A 44 3.47 5.25 -5.15
CA LEU A 44 3.29 5.98 -3.91
C LEU A 44 4.22 7.19 -3.85
N SER A 45 3.84 8.20 -3.05
CA SER A 45 4.74 9.29 -2.68
C SER A 45 6.00 8.75 -2.01
N ARG A 46 7.16 9.33 -2.34
CA ARG A 46 8.44 9.03 -1.66
C ARG A 46 8.44 9.45 -0.19
N ASP A 47 7.44 10.20 0.27
CA ASP A 47 7.32 10.60 1.67
C ASP A 47 7.09 9.41 2.62
N VAL A 48 6.59 8.27 2.11
CA VAL A 48 6.54 7.00 2.86
C VAL A 48 7.92 6.65 3.43
N GLU A 49 8.98 6.93 2.67
CA GLU A 49 10.36 6.65 3.03
C GLU A 49 10.94 7.58 4.08
N LYS A 50 10.23 8.63 4.49
CA LYS A 50 10.69 9.54 5.56
C LYS A 50 10.09 9.18 6.92
N ARG A 51 8.97 8.44 6.93
CA ARG A 51 8.27 8.08 8.17
C ARG A 51 9.02 6.99 8.94
N PRO A 52 8.94 6.94 10.28
CA PRO A 52 9.50 5.82 11.03
C PRO A 52 8.81 4.49 10.67
N ASN A 53 7.48 4.49 10.62
CA ASN A 53 6.71 3.38 10.09
C ASN A 53 6.55 3.57 8.57
N LYS A 54 7.22 2.70 7.81
CA LYS A 54 7.23 2.69 6.34
C LYS A 54 6.00 2.01 5.73
N ARG A 55 5.05 1.54 6.54
CA ARG A 55 3.81 0.96 6.00
C ARG A 55 3.02 2.02 5.24
N PRO A 56 2.64 1.74 3.99
CA PRO A 56 1.87 2.66 3.16
C PRO A 56 0.44 2.80 3.67
N THR A 57 -0.15 3.96 3.37
CA THR A 57 -1.47 4.41 3.76
C THR A 57 -2.11 5.14 2.57
N ASN A 58 -3.41 5.41 2.62
CA ASN A 58 -4.08 6.17 1.55
C ASN A 58 -3.50 7.58 1.37
N ALA A 59 -2.95 8.18 2.44
CA ALA A 59 -2.29 9.48 2.37
C ALA A 59 -1.05 9.49 1.44
N ASP A 60 -0.45 8.32 1.18
CA ASP A 60 0.69 8.20 0.27
C ASP A 60 0.27 8.26 -1.22
N LEU A 61 -1.04 8.31 -1.52
CA LEU A 61 -1.60 8.56 -2.86
C LEU A 61 -1.70 10.06 -3.20
N ARG A 62 -0.95 10.93 -2.51
CA ARG A 62 -1.12 12.39 -2.44
C ARG A 62 -1.40 13.14 -3.75
N ASP A 63 -0.76 12.78 -4.87
CA ASP A 63 -0.98 13.40 -6.18
C ASP A 63 -2.15 12.77 -6.96
N SER A 64 -2.96 11.99 -6.27
CA SER A 64 -3.97 11.10 -6.82
C SER A 64 -5.14 10.91 -5.85
N GLY A 65 -5.53 11.95 -5.10
CA GLY A 65 -6.70 11.88 -4.21
C GLY A 65 -7.99 11.44 -4.92
N SER A 66 -8.07 11.64 -6.24
CA SER A 66 -9.09 11.08 -7.12
C SER A 66 -9.09 9.54 -7.17
N LEU A 67 -7.91 8.89 -7.18
CA LEU A 67 -7.79 7.43 -7.11
C LEU A 67 -8.43 6.90 -5.83
N GLU A 68 -8.21 7.60 -4.70
CA GLU A 68 -8.85 7.21 -3.43
C GLU A 68 -10.36 7.27 -3.54
N GLN A 69 -10.95 8.22 -4.26
CA GLN A 69 -12.40 8.32 -4.40
C GLN A 69 -12.97 7.28 -5.38
N ASP A 70 -12.34 7.11 -6.54
CA ASP A 70 -12.84 6.31 -7.65
C ASP A 70 -12.68 4.80 -7.45
N ALA A 71 -11.57 4.37 -6.82
CA ALA A 71 -11.25 2.96 -6.64
C ALA A 71 -12.27 2.27 -5.71
N ASP A 72 -12.73 1.07 -6.05
CA ASP A 72 -13.56 0.28 -5.12
C ASP A 72 -12.72 -0.34 -4.01
N SER A 73 -11.50 -0.77 -4.36
CA SER A 73 -10.54 -1.36 -3.43
C SER A 73 -9.15 -0.77 -3.66
N ILE A 74 -8.39 -0.58 -2.58
CA ILE A 74 -6.98 -0.18 -2.62
C ILE A 74 -6.20 -1.21 -1.83
N ILE A 75 -5.20 -1.78 -2.50
CA ILE A 75 -4.31 -2.80 -1.95
C ILE A 75 -2.90 -2.23 -2.01
N MET A 76 -2.27 -2.15 -0.85
CA MET A 76 -0.89 -1.72 -0.71
C MET A 76 0.00 -2.91 -0.40
N LEU A 77 1.24 -2.88 -0.88
CA LEU A 77 2.23 -3.92 -0.62
C LEU A 77 3.31 -3.36 0.31
N TYR A 78 3.69 -4.15 1.30
CA TYR A 78 4.78 -3.81 2.20
C TYR A 78 5.65 -5.04 2.48
N ARG A 79 6.97 -4.84 2.52
CA ARG A 79 7.95 -5.87 2.84
C ARG A 79 8.97 -5.29 3.80
N ASP A 80 9.03 -5.84 5.01
CA ASP A 80 9.96 -5.36 6.02
C ASP A 80 11.42 -5.66 5.67
N ALA A 81 11.67 -6.75 4.93
CA ALA A 81 13.00 -7.11 4.42
C ALA A 81 13.68 -6.01 3.60
N VAL A 82 12.90 -5.15 2.93
CA VAL A 82 13.44 -4.02 2.15
C VAL A 82 14.14 -2.99 3.05
N TYR A 83 13.73 -2.92 4.32
CA TYR A 83 14.26 -1.97 5.30
C TYR A 83 15.12 -2.62 6.37
N ASN A 84 14.91 -3.91 6.64
CA ASN A 84 15.67 -4.70 7.62
C ASN A 84 15.63 -6.19 7.25
N GLU A 85 16.70 -6.68 6.65
CA GLU A 85 16.82 -8.08 6.23
C GLU A 85 16.83 -9.08 7.40
N ASN A 86 17.24 -8.65 8.60
CA ASN A 86 17.30 -9.49 9.79
C ASN A 86 15.99 -9.52 10.59
N SER A 87 14.93 -8.90 10.07
CA SER A 87 13.63 -8.86 10.73
C SER A 87 13.00 -10.26 10.80
N PRO A 88 12.33 -10.63 11.91
CA PRO A 88 11.50 -11.85 11.93
C PRO A 88 10.38 -11.82 10.87
N ALA A 89 9.99 -10.63 10.41
CA ALA A 89 9.02 -10.43 9.34
C ALA A 89 9.63 -10.48 7.93
N ALA A 90 10.96 -10.56 7.80
CA ALA A 90 11.64 -10.51 6.50
C ALA A 90 11.17 -11.55 5.46
N PRO A 91 10.79 -12.78 5.84
CA PRO A 91 10.26 -13.76 4.89
C PRO A 91 8.88 -13.42 4.31
N PHE A 92 8.17 -12.46 4.91
CA PHE A 92 6.77 -12.18 4.59
C PHE A 92 6.59 -10.85 3.86
N ALA A 93 5.56 -10.81 3.03
CA ALA A 93 4.99 -9.61 2.46
C ALA A 93 3.59 -9.39 3.03
N GLU A 94 3.31 -8.14 3.36
CA GLU A 94 2.01 -7.67 3.81
C GLU A 94 1.24 -7.14 2.59
N ILE A 95 0.07 -7.72 2.33
CA ILE A 95 -0.90 -7.27 1.35
C ILE A 95 -2.02 -6.55 2.13
N ILE A 96 -1.92 -5.24 2.18
CA ILE A 96 -2.72 -4.38 3.07
C ILE A 96 -3.89 -3.80 2.29
N VAL A 97 -5.11 -4.21 2.64
CA VAL A 97 -6.33 -3.66 2.06
C VAL A 97 -6.70 -2.38 2.83
N THR A 98 -6.32 -1.23 2.28
CA THR A 98 -6.54 0.09 2.92
C THR A 98 -7.87 0.73 2.54
N LYS A 99 -8.50 0.26 1.46
CA LYS A 99 -9.88 0.60 1.09
C LYS A 99 -10.58 -0.63 0.56
N ASN A 100 -11.82 -0.83 0.98
CA ASN A 100 -12.71 -1.83 0.40
C ASN A 100 -14.16 -1.33 0.50
N ARG A 101 -14.79 -1.01 -0.64
CA ARG A 101 -16.17 -0.48 -0.66
C ARG A 101 -17.21 -1.54 -0.33
N PHE A 102 -16.89 -2.82 -0.52
CA PHE A 102 -17.85 -3.92 -0.46
C PHE A 102 -17.43 -5.01 0.55
N GLY A 103 -16.61 -4.66 1.54
CA GLY A 103 -16.14 -5.64 2.52
C GLY A 103 -15.25 -5.04 3.60
N SER A 104 -14.57 -5.92 4.33
CA SER A 104 -13.67 -5.53 5.42
C SER A 104 -12.31 -5.05 4.90
N LEU A 105 -11.67 -4.23 5.72
CA LEU A 105 -10.24 -3.94 5.63
C LEU A 105 -9.45 -5.04 6.34
N GLY A 106 -8.15 -5.10 6.08
CA GLY A 106 -7.27 -6.04 6.75
C GLY A 106 -5.94 -6.23 6.02
N THR A 107 -5.06 -7.01 6.63
CA THR A 107 -3.79 -7.40 6.04
C THR A 107 -3.79 -8.91 5.83
N VAL A 108 -3.49 -9.33 4.60
CA VAL A 108 -3.19 -10.71 4.25
C VAL A 108 -1.69 -10.86 4.17
N TYR A 109 -1.16 -11.93 4.72
CA TYR A 109 0.26 -12.21 4.71
C TYR A 109 0.58 -13.29 3.67
N GLN A 110 1.70 -13.13 2.99
CA GLN A 110 2.21 -14.11 2.04
C GLN A 110 3.71 -14.26 2.26
N ARG A 111 4.25 -15.47 2.09
CA ARG A 111 5.70 -15.62 2.02
C ARG A 111 6.19 -15.05 0.68
N PHE A 112 7.31 -14.34 0.69
CA PHE A 112 7.89 -13.80 -0.52
C PHE A 112 9.22 -14.47 -0.83
N VAL A 113 9.25 -15.31 -1.87
CA VAL A 113 10.43 -16.10 -2.25
C VAL A 113 10.70 -15.89 -3.73
N ASN A 114 11.90 -15.41 -4.07
CA ASN A 114 12.37 -15.23 -5.45
C ASN A 114 11.37 -14.48 -6.34
N GLY A 115 10.73 -13.41 -5.83
CA GLY A 115 9.76 -12.63 -6.59
C GLY A 115 8.32 -13.15 -6.54
N HIS A 116 8.05 -14.30 -5.90
CA HIS A 116 6.75 -14.94 -5.86
C HIS A 116 6.09 -14.81 -4.49
N PHE A 117 4.78 -14.57 -4.50
CA PHE A 117 3.93 -14.69 -3.32
C PHE A 117 3.51 -16.15 -3.17
N ILE A 118 3.73 -16.72 -1.98
CA ILE A 118 3.42 -18.11 -1.66
C ILE A 118 2.58 -18.13 -0.39
N GLU A 119 1.53 -18.96 -0.39
CA GLU A 119 0.66 -19.16 0.76
C GLU A 119 1.46 -19.50 2.03
N CYS A 120 0.99 -18.96 3.15
CA CYS A 120 1.56 -19.18 4.47
C CYS A 120 0.48 -19.18 5.55
N ASP A 121 0.84 -19.69 6.72
CA ASP A 121 0.03 -19.57 7.93
C ASP A 121 -0.15 -18.09 8.28
N GLN A 122 -1.40 -17.66 8.44
CA GLN A 122 -1.72 -16.24 8.65
C GLN A 122 -1.46 -15.79 10.08
N ASP A 123 -1.58 -16.68 11.07
CA ASP A 123 -1.42 -16.33 12.47
C ASP A 123 0.07 -16.24 12.82
N GLU A 124 0.88 -17.18 12.33
CA GLU A 124 2.35 -17.13 12.44
C GLU A 124 2.91 -15.87 11.78
N ALA A 125 2.47 -15.57 10.56
CA ALA A 125 2.93 -14.40 9.83
C ALA A 125 2.49 -13.10 10.52
N ARG A 126 1.24 -13.03 11.01
CA ARG A 126 0.74 -11.88 11.77
C ARG A 126 1.57 -11.64 13.03
N GLU A 127 1.87 -12.68 13.80
CA GLU A 127 2.71 -12.57 15.00
C GLU A 127 4.07 -11.95 14.64
N LYS A 128 4.79 -12.54 13.68
CA LYS A 128 6.11 -12.05 13.26
C LYS A 128 6.11 -10.62 12.71
N CYS A 129 5.07 -10.25 11.95
CA CYS A 129 4.93 -8.90 11.40
C CYS A 129 4.52 -7.85 12.46
N THR A 130 3.83 -8.24 13.53
CA THR A 130 3.33 -7.32 14.58
C THR A 130 4.25 -7.20 15.78
N THR A 131 5.05 -8.22 16.12
CA THR A 131 6.01 -8.19 17.25
C THR A 131 7.02 -7.05 17.12
N ARG A 132 7.39 -6.65 15.90
CA ARG A 132 8.21 -5.45 15.66
C ARG A 132 7.51 -4.14 16.02
N GLN A 133 6.20 -4.02 15.77
CA GLN A 133 5.44 -2.81 16.13
C GLN A 133 5.44 -2.58 17.65
N GLN A 134 5.35 -3.65 18.45
CA GLN A 134 5.39 -3.53 19.91
C GLN A 134 6.78 -3.11 20.41
N THR A 135 7.85 -3.65 19.81
CA THR A 135 9.24 -3.34 20.21
C THR A 135 9.63 -1.89 19.90
N GLU A 136 9.24 -1.35 18.73
CA GLU A 136 9.51 0.06 18.39
C GLU A 136 8.64 1.05 19.20
N THR A 137 7.44 0.63 19.61
CA THR A 137 6.53 1.48 20.40
C THR A 137 6.88 1.48 21.89
N SER A 138 7.37 0.36 22.44
CA SER A 138 7.77 0.23 23.85
C SER A 138 9.06 0.99 24.17
N VAL A 139 10.08 0.92 23.31
CA VAL A 139 11.33 1.70 23.47
C VAL A 139 11.05 3.20 23.56
N ARG A 140 10.05 3.71 22.81
CA ARG A 140 9.67 5.13 22.82
C ARG A 140 8.91 5.59 24.06
N ARG A 141 8.21 4.70 24.78
CA ARG A 141 7.50 5.07 26.02
C ARG A 141 8.45 5.34 27.18
N TYR A 142 9.56 4.63 27.26
CA TYR A 142 10.55 4.82 28.34
C TYR A 142 11.54 5.97 28.07
N ALA A 143 11.79 6.32 26.80
CA ALA A 143 12.69 7.43 26.44
C ALA A 143 12.08 8.83 26.66
N LYS A 144 10.78 8.95 26.96
CA LYS A 144 10.07 10.23 27.13
C LYS A 144 9.88 10.68 28.59
N GLY A 145 10.50 9.98 29.55
CA GLY A 145 10.31 10.20 30.99
C GLY A 145 11.56 10.59 31.78
N ALA A 146 12.67 10.94 31.11
CA ALA A 146 13.90 11.37 31.78
C ALA A 146 14.33 12.71 31.21
N ASP A 147 13.70 13.78 31.69
CA ASP A 147 14.25 15.13 31.81
C ASP A 147 13.27 15.91 32.72
N VAL A 148 13.58 15.90 34.02
CA VAL A 148 13.06 16.81 35.05
C VAL A 148 14.21 17.68 35.49
#